data_AF-A0A351J5L3-F1
#
_entry.id   AF-A0A351J5L3-F1
#
_cell.length_a   1.000
_cell.length_b   1.000
_cell.length_c   1.000
_cell.angle_alpha   90.00
_cell.angle_beta   90.00
_cell.angle_gamma   90.00
#
_symmetry.space_group_name_H-M   'P 1'
#
loop_
_entity.id
_entity.type
_entity.pdbx_description
1 polymer ?
#
loop_
_entity_poly.entity_id
_entity_poly.type
_entity_poly.pdbx_seq_one_letter_code
_entity_poly.pdbx_strand_id
1 'polypeptide(L)' 'MEVLKVSSHSNPKSVAGALAAVVRESGLAELQAIGAGAVNQAIKAIAITRGFVAPNGINLVC' A
#
# COMPACT_ATOMS: atom_id res chain seq x y z
N MET A 1 -13.83 2.70 3.51
CA MET A 1 -12.36 2.61 3.37
C MET A 1 -12.04 1.14 3.19
N GLU A 2 -11.44 0.77 2.06
CA GLU A 2 -11.06 -0.63 1.83
C GLU A 2 -9.81 -0.96 2.67
N VAL A 3 -9.86 -2.10 3.37
CA VAL A 3 -8.82 -2.52 4.31
C VAL A 3 -7.95 -3.59 3.68
N LEU A 4 -6.68 -3.26 3.46
CA LEU A 4 -5.65 -4.18 2.99
C LEU A 4 -4.88 -4.74 4.18
N LYS A 5 -5.08 -6.02 4.47
CA LYS A 5 -4.37 -6.73 5.55
C LYS A 5 -3.02 -7.22 5.05
N VAL A 6 -1.95 -6.89 5.78
CA VAL A 6 -0.58 -7.25 5.45
C VAL A 6 -0.03 -8.19 6.52
N SER A 7 0.65 -9.24 6.07
CA SER A 7 1.36 -10.20 6.91
C SER A 7 2.87 -10.12 6.64
N SER A 8 3.67 -10.80 7.47
CA SER A 8 5.12 -10.94 7.24
C SER A 8 5.48 -11.61 5.92
N HIS A 9 4.59 -12.46 5.38
CA HIS A 9 4.76 -13.20 4.13
C HIS A 9 4.16 -12.51 2.92
N SER A 10 3.47 -11.37 3.11
CA SER A 10 2.88 -10.62 2.01
C SER A 10 3.97 -10.12 1.06
N ASN A 11 3.77 -10.31 -0.25
CA ASN A 11 4.66 -9.75 -1.25
C ASN A 11 4.41 -8.24 -1.36
N PRO A 12 5.40 -7.38 -1.04
CA PRO A 12 5.17 -5.93 -1.03
C PRO A 12 4.81 -5.37 -2.41
N LYS A 13 5.23 -5.99 -3.53
CA LYS A 13 4.83 -5.55 -4.88
C LYS A 13 3.36 -5.84 -5.16
N SER A 14 2.85 -6.99 -4.70
CA SER A 14 1.42 -7.34 -4.82
C SER A 14 0.56 -6.41 -3.98
N VAL A 15 0.95 -6.15 -2.72
CA VAL A 15 0.26 -5.19 -1.84
C VAL A 15 0.29 -3.80 -2.44
N ALA A 16 1.42 -3.38 -3.02
CA ALA A 16 1.53 -2.07 -3.65
C ALA A 16 0.60 -1.91 -4.87
N GLY A 17 0.41 -2.97 -5.66
CA GLY A 17 -0.53 -2.99 -6.77
C GLY A 17 -1.97 -2.82 -6.32
N ALA A 18 -2.39 -3.57 -5.29
CA ALA A 18 -3.71 -3.44 -4.69
C ALA A 18 -3.92 -2.03 -4.10
N LEU A 19 -2.94 -1.53 -3.34
CA LEU A 19 -2.98 -0.19 -2.77
C LEU A 19 -3.10 0.89 -3.85
N ALA A 20 -2.36 0.77 -4.96
CA ALA A 20 -2.45 1.72 -6.07
C ALA A 20 -3.82 1.69 -6.76
N ALA A 21 -4.46 0.53 -6.88
CA ALA A 21 -5.81 0.42 -7.44
C ALA A 21 -6.82 1.15 -6.53
N VAL A 22 -6.83 0.83 -5.23
CA VAL A 22 -7.74 1.44 -4.25
C VAL A 22 -7.54 2.97 -4.18
N VAL A 23 -6.30 3.45 -4.15
CA VAL A 23 -6.01 4.89 -4.10
C VAL A 23 -6.48 5.62 -5.36
N ARG A 24 -6.36 5.01 -6.55
CA ARG A 24 -6.86 5.63 -7.79
C ARG A 24 -8.39 5.69 -7.84
N GLU A 25 -9.07 4.70 -7.27
CA GLU A 25 -10.53 4.63 -7.28
C GLU A 25 -11.19 5.45 -6.18
N SER A 26 -10.67 5.34 -4.94
CA SER A 26 -11.30 5.90 -3.74
C SER A 26 -10.55 7.09 -3.13
N GLY A 27 -9.34 7.40 -3.60
CA GLY A 27 -8.46 8.45 -3.06
C GLY A 27 -7.85 8.13 -1.68
N LEU A 28 -8.35 7.12 -0.98
CA LEU A 28 -7.98 6.74 0.38
C LEU A 28 -7.98 5.21 0.52
N ALA A 29 -7.02 4.68 1.27
CA ALA A 29 -6.89 3.25 1.54
C ALA A 29 -6.34 3.01 2.96
N GLU A 30 -6.72 1.89 3.59
CA GLU A 30 -6.23 1.50 4.90
C GLU A 30 -5.34 0.27 4.80
N LEU A 31 -4.18 0.31 5.46
CA LEU A 31 -3.30 -0.85 5.62
C LEU A 31 -3.26 -1.28 7.08
N GLN A 32 -3.60 -2.53 7.35
CA GLN A 32 -3.52 -3.11 8.69
C GLN A 32 -2.42 -4.17 8.72
N ALA A 33 -1.44 -3.98 9.59
CA ALA A 33 -0.31 -4.87 9.77
C ALA A 33 -0.05 -5.11 11.26
N ILE A 34 0.14 -6.37 11.65
CA ILE A 34 0.42 -6.75 13.04
C ILE A 34 1.79 -7.42 13.11
N GLY A 35 2.68 -6.86 13.94
CA GLY A 35 4.05 -7.34 14.16
C GLY A 35 5.07 -6.77 13.18
N ALA A 36 6.35 -6.78 13.58
CA ALA A 36 7.45 -6.10 12.87
C ALA A 36 7.61 -6.54 11.40
N GLY A 37 7.48 -7.83 11.12
CA GLY A 37 7.59 -8.36 9.76
C GLY A 37 6.48 -7.85 8.84
N ALA A 38 5.23 -7.83 9.31
CA ALA A 38 4.11 -7.32 8.54
C ALA A 38 4.22 -5.80 8.30
N VAL A 39 4.61 -5.04 9.33
CA VAL A 39 4.84 -3.59 9.20
C VAL A 39 5.94 -3.30 8.17
N ASN A 40 7.04 -4.06 8.19
CA ASN A 40 8.10 -3.92 7.18
C ASN A 40 7.58 -4.14 5.75
N GLN A 41 6.72 -5.14 5.53
CA GLN A 41 6.12 -5.35 4.20
C GLN A 41 5.14 -4.22 3.82
N ALA A 42 4.36 -3.72 4.77
CA ALA A 42 3.43 -2.62 4.52
C ALA A 42 4.18 -1.34 4.11
N ILE A 43 5.25 -0.98 4.84
CA ILE A 43 6.06 0.20 4.51
C ILE A 43 6.74 0.06 3.14
N LYS A 44 7.30 -1.12 2.83
CA LYS A 44 7.84 -1.40 1.49
C LYS A 44 6.78 -1.25 0.40
N ALA A 45 5.57 -1.74 0.64
CA ALA A 45 4.46 -1.60 -0.30
C ALA A 45 4.08 -0.13 -0.51
N ILE A 46 3.95 0.66 0.56
CA ILE A 46 3.68 2.11 0.46
C ILE A 46 4.74 2.81 -0.39
N ALA A 47 6.03 2.53 -0.14
CA ALA A 47 7.13 3.12 -0.90
C ALA A 47 7.03 2.78 -2.41
N ILE A 48 6.70 1.53 -2.75
CA ILE A 48 6.51 1.10 -4.14
C ILE A 48 5.27 1.78 -4.76
N THR A 49 4.15 1.84 -4.03
CA THR A 49 2.91 2.47 -4.50
C THR A 49 3.13 3.93 -4.86
N ARG A 50 3.96 4.69 -4.11
CA ARG A 50 4.32 6.07 -4.48
C ARG A 50 4.82 6.16 -5.92
N GLY A 51 5.67 5.22 -6.35
CA GLY A 51 6.16 5.15 -7.73
C GLY A 51 5.06 4.79 -8.75
N PHE A 52 4.08 3.98 -8.36
CA PHE A 52 2.96 3.60 -9.22
C PHE A 52 1.95 4.74 -9.43
N VAL A 53 1.74 5.60 -8.42
CA VAL A 53 0.72 6.65 -8.47
C VAL A 53 1.28 8.04 -8.83
N ALA A 54 2.60 8.25 -8.72
CA ALA A 54 3.24 9.51 -9.12
C ALA A 54 2.96 9.93 -10.59
N PRO A 55 2.97 9.03 -11.60
CA PRO A 55 2.61 9.40 -12.98
C PRO A 55 1.16 9.88 -13.13
N ASN A 56 0.28 9.55 -12.19
CA ASN A 56 -1.11 10.03 -12.14
C ASN A 56 -1.24 11.39 -11.44
N GLY A 57 -0.12 12.03 -11.05
CA GLY A 57 -0.12 13.28 -10.28
C GLY A 57 -0.53 13.10 -8.82
N ILE A 58 -0.58 11.87 -8.33
CA ILE A 58 -0.99 11.55 -6.95
C ILE A 58 0.25 11.52 -6.06
N ASN A 59 0.29 12.39 -5.05
CA ASN A 59 1.27 12.31 -3.98
C ASN A 59 0.67 11.57 -2.78
N LEU A 60 1.02 10.30 -2.62
CA LEU A 60 0.55 9.49 -1.49
C LEU A 60 1.14 10.02 -0.18
N VAL A 61 0.31 10.17 0.85
CA VAL A 61 0.72 10.51 2.22
C VAL A 61 0.12 9.49 3.18
N CYS A 62 0.82 9.19 4.27
CA CYS A 62 0.46 8.18 5.27
C CYS A 62 0.59 8.73 6.67
#